data_AF-A0A2A2V4Z3-F1
#
_entry.id   AF-A0A2A2V4Z3-F1
#
_cell.length_a   1.000
_cell.length_b   1.000
_cell.length_c   1.000
_cell.angle_alpha   90.00
_cell.angle_beta   90.00
_cell.angle_gamma   90.00
#
_symmetry.space_group_name_H-M   'P 1'
#
loop_
_entity.id
_entity.type
_entity.pdbx_description
1 polymer ?
#
loop_
_entity_poly.entity_id
_entity_poly.type
_entity_poly.pdbx_seq_one_letter_code
_entity_poly.pdbx_strand_id
1 'polypeptide(L)' 'MEKSIQIAWDFLERSGEITDAADASRFLLRSVDDMARAGEHRPLMLANNAIDAYRRYKRLLAA' A
#
# COMPACT_ATOMS: atom_id res chain seq x y z
N MET A 1 -12.06 -2.22 -1.73
CA MET A 1 -10.90 -1.31 -1.63
C MET A 1 -10.44 -1.18 -0.20
N GLU A 2 -11.31 -0.84 0.73
CA GLU A 2 -11.00 -0.79 2.18
C GLU A 2 -10.31 -2.06 2.71
N LYS A 3 -10.86 -3.25 2.39
CA LYS A 3 -10.22 -4.53 2.74
C LYS A 3 -8.78 -4.68 2.22
N SER A 4 -8.47 -4.18 1.03
CA SER A 4 -7.13 -4.24 0.46
C SER A 4 -6.16 -3.31 1.17
N ILE A 5 -6.62 -2.12 1.54
CA ILE A 5 -5.84 -1.15 2.30
C ILE A 5 -5.52 -1.72 3.69
N GLN A 6 -6.50 -2.31 4.38
CA GLN A 6 -6.29 -2.90 5.70
C GLN A 6 -5.30 -4.07 5.65
N ILE A 7 -5.40 -4.96 4.66
CA ILE A 7 -4.43 -6.06 4.49
C ILE A 7 -3.01 -5.53 4.28
N ALA A 8 -2.85 -4.51 3.42
CA ALA A 8 -1.55 -3.91 3.17
C ALA A 8 -1.00 -3.20 4.42
N TRP A 9 -1.85 -2.48 5.15
CA TRP A 9 -1.51 -1.83 6.40
C TRP A 9 -1.03 -2.84 7.44
N ASP A 10 -1.85 -3.84 7.76
CA ASP A 10 -1.55 -4.84 8.78
C ASP A 10 -0.24 -5.57 8.48
N PHE A 11 0.03 -5.85 7.21
CA PHE A 11 1.28 -6.49 6.78
C PHE A 11 2.49 -5.58 7.04
N LEU A 12 2.44 -4.32 6.57
CA LEU A 12 3.53 -3.36 6.71
C LEU A 12 3.77 -2.94 8.16
N GLU A 13 2.72 -2.86 8.97
CA GLU A 13 2.80 -2.58 10.40
C GLU A 13 3.50 -3.73 11.13
N ARG A 14 3.08 -4.98 10.88
CA ARG A 14 3.68 -6.18 11.48
C ARG A 14 5.13 -6.40 11.05
N SER A 15 5.51 -5.97 9.86
CA SER A 15 6.90 -6.04 9.39
C SER A 15 7.77 -4.87 9.84
N GLY A 16 7.19 -3.85 10.50
CA GLY A 16 7.91 -2.65 10.94
C GLY A 16 8.32 -1.72 9.79
N GLU A 17 7.68 -1.83 8.62
CA GLU A 17 7.98 -1.01 7.43
C GLU A 17 7.26 0.34 7.43
N ILE A 18 6.31 0.55 8.34
CA ILE A 18 5.65 1.85 8.55
C ILE A 18 6.52 2.72 9.45
N THR A 19 7.25 3.66 8.85
CA THR A 19 8.03 4.67 9.56
C THR A 19 7.23 5.93 9.89
N ASP A 20 6.25 6.25 9.05
CA ASP A 20 5.33 7.37 9.20
C ASP A 20 3.93 6.87 8.82
N ALA A 21 3.04 6.83 9.82
CA ALA A 21 1.68 6.33 9.69
C ALA A 21 0.83 7.18 8.72
N ALA A 22 1.03 8.50 8.70
CA ALA A 22 0.27 9.40 7.85
C ALA A 22 0.70 9.29 6.38
N ASP A 23 2.02 9.19 6.15
CA ASP A 23 2.61 8.91 4.83
C ASP A 23 2.10 7.57 4.28
N ALA A 24 2.23 6.50 5.06
CA ALA A 24 1.79 5.15 4.67
C ALA A 24 0.29 5.11 4.36
N SER A 25 -0.55 5.70 5.21
CA SER A 25 -2.01 5.71 5.02
C SER A 25 -2.40 6.40 3.71
N ARG A 26 -1.85 7.60 3.46
CA ARG A 26 -2.12 8.36 2.22
C ARG A 26 -1.62 7.60 0.98
N PHE A 27 -0.44 7.00 1.07
CA PHE A 27 0.15 6.26 -0.05
C PHE A 27 -0.67 5.02 -0.42
N LEU A 28 -1.07 4.22 0.59
CA LEU A 28 -1.85 3.01 0.36
C LEU A 28 -3.25 3.31 -0.20
N LEU A 29 -3.92 4.33 0.35
CA LEU A 29 -5.23 4.78 -0.15
C LEU A 29 -5.15 5.14 -1.63
N ARG A 30 -4.21 6.01 -1.99
CA ARG A 30 -4.03 6.46 -3.38
C ARG A 30 -3.66 5.30 -4.30
N SER A 31 -2.69 4.46 -3.91
CA SER A 31 -2.22 3.36 -4.76
C SER A 31 -3.34 2.35 -5.04
N VAL A 32 -4.15 2.01 -4.03
CA VAL A 32 -5.29 1.11 -4.21
C VAL A 32 -6.38 1.75 -5.06
N ASP A 33 -6.65 3.06 -4.92
CA ASP A 33 -7.61 3.78 -5.77
C ASP A 33 -7.18 3.80 -7.23
N ASP A 34 -5.90 4.12 -7.49
CA ASP A 34 -5.33 4.16 -8.84
C ASP A 34 -5.43 2.79 -9.53
N MET A 35 -5.09 1.70 -8.82
CA MET A 35 -5.20 0.34 -9.37
C MET A 35 -6.64 -0.13 -9.57
N ALA A 36 -7.55 0.25 -8.67
CA ALA A 36 -8.97 -0.06 -8.82
C ALA A 36 -9.57 0.64 -10.04
N ARG A 37 -9.21 1.90 -10.28
CA ARG A 37 -9.58 2.64 -11.50
C ARG A 37 -8.98 2.04 -12.76
N ALA A 38 -7.81 1.39 -12.66
CA ALA A 38 -7.19 0.66 -13.75
C ALA A 38 -7.80 -0.73 -14.02
N GLY A 39 -8.81 -1.15 -13.23
CA GLY A 39 -9.59 -2.37 -13.47
C GLY A 39 -9.20 -3.57 -12.61
N GLU A 40 -8.25 -3.44 -11.67
CA GLU A 40 -7.99 -4.50 -10.70
C GLU A 40 -9.00 -4.44 -9.55
N HIS A 41 -9.75 -5.51 -9.35
CA HIS A 41 -10.78 -5.58 -8.30
C HIS A 41 -10.52 -6.69 -7.28
N ARG A 42 -9.53 -7.57 -7.51
CA ARG A 42 -9.21 -8.67 -6.59
C ARG A 42 -8.53 -8.10 -5.34
N PRO A 43 -9.11 -8.28 -4.13
CA PRO A 43 -8.63 -7.58 -2.95
C PRO A 43 -7.18 -7.88 -2.57
N LEU A 44 -6.75 -9.14 -2.73
CA LEU A 44 -5.38 -9.57 -2.42
C LEU A 44 -4.35 -9.03 -3.43
N MET A 45 -4.70 -8.96 -4.72
CA MET A 45 -3.81 -8.37 -5.73
C MET A 45 -3.61 -6.88 -5.47
N LEU A 46 -4.68 -6.14 -5.15
CA LEU A 46 -4.58 -4.73 -4.78
C LEU A 46 -3.68 -4.53 -3.55
N ALA A 47 -3.83 -5.37 -2.52
CA ALA A 47 -3.00 -5.27 -1.32
C ALA A 47 -1.52 -5.56 -1.62
N ASN A 48 -1.23 -6.65 -2.31
CA ASN A 48 0.14 -7.04 -2.66
C ASN A 48 0.83 -5.98 -3.52
N ASN A 49 0.14 -5.49 -4.56
CA ASN A 49 0.69 -4.44 -5.41
C ASN A 49 0.90 -3.12 -4.64
N ALA A 50 0.04 -2.78 -3.69
CA ALA A 50 0.20 -1.60 -2.85
C ALA A 50 1.40 -1.73 -1.89
N ILE A 51 1.64 -2.92 -1.33
CA ILE A 51 2.84 -3.23 -0.52
C ILE A 51 4.11 -3.03 -1.36
N ASP A 52 4.15 -3.60 -2.57
CA ASP A 52 5.31 -3.50 -3.45
C ASP A 52 5.56 -2.05 -3.90
N ALA A 53 4.49 -1.32 -4.24
CA ALA A 53 4.57 0.10 -4.57
C ALA A 53 5.11 0.93 -3.39
N TYR A 54 4.64 0.68 -2.17
CA TYR A 54 5.08 1.39 -0.97
C TYR A 54 6.55 1.13 -0.67
N ARG A 55 7.00 -0.12 -0.75
CA ARG A 55 8.42 -0.47 -0.60
C ARG A 55 9.32 0.24 -1.61
N ARG A 56 8.90 0.30 -2.87
CA ARG A 56 9.63 1.03 -3.91
C ARG A 56 9.70 2.52 -3.60
N TYR A 57 8.59 3.12 -3.16
CA TYR A 57 8.53 4.51 -2.73
C TYR A 57 9.49 4.80 -1.58
N LYS A 58 9.49 4.00 -0.50
CA LYS A 58 10.41 4.20 0.63
C LYS A 58 11.88 4.03 0.24
N ARG A 59 12.20 3.07 -0.64
CA ARG A 59 13.56 2.93 -1.19
C ARG A 59 14.01 4.17 -1.96
N LEU A 60 13.12 4.79 -2.74
CA LEU A 60 13.45 6.01 -3.50
C LEU A 60 13.62 7.23 -2.59
N LEU A 61 12.90 7.31 -1.46
CA LEU A 61 13.08 8.39 -0.48
C LEU A 61 14.36 8.26 0.36
N ALA A 62 14.91 7.05 0.46
CA ALA A 62 16.12 6.77 1.23
C ALA A 62 17.42 6.88 0.40
N ALA A 63 17.30 7.07 -0.91
CA ALA A 63 18.41 7.24 -1.86
C ALA A 63 18.74 8.72 -2.08
#